data_AF-A0A0U4C4Q5-F1
#
_entry.id   AF-A0A0U4C4Q5-F1
#
_cell.length_a   1.000
_cell.length_b   1.000
_cell.length_c   1.000
_cell.angle_alpha   90.00
_cell.angle_beta   90.00
_cell.angle_gamma   90.00
#
_symmetry.space_group_name_H-M   'P 1'
#
loop_
_entity.id
_entity.type
_entity.pdbx_description
1 polymer ?
#
loop_
_entity_poly.entity_id
_entity_poly.type
_entity_poly.pdbx_seq_one_letter_code
_entity_poly.pdbx_strand_id
1 'polypeptide(L)'
;MSYYRLRQTDIDGTTSYSPVRSVKLSSTVGAMEVYPGHSAQEWVVSSTLPAELLASKAAAVQVFDALGRVQKVEGTADDSATGRWALDLHTLPAGIYIVRLLTSSGAYSQRIAK
;
A
#
# COMPACT_ATOMS: atom_id res chain seq x y z
N MET A 1 -12.57 -7.06 14.16
CA MET A 1 -11.63 -6.14 14.84
C MET A 1 -10.49 -6.97 15.37
N SER A 2 -9.25 -6.58 15.11
CA SER A 2 -8.08 -7.30 15.60
C SER A 2 -7.37 -6.43 16.63
N TYR A 3 -7.09 -6.97 17.82
CA TYR A 3 -6.38 -6.27 18.89
C TYR A 3 -5.00 -6.91 19.05
N TYR A 4 -3.95 -6.12 19.07
CA TYR A 4 -2.60 -6.62 19.29
C TYR A 4 -1.86 -5.79 20.35
N ARG A 5 -0.99 -6.48 21.12
CA ARG A 5 0.02 -5.87 22.00
C ARG A 5 1.31 -6.69 21.92
N LEU A 6 2.44 -6.03 22.04
CA LEU A 6 3.74 -6.68 22.15
C LEU A 6 4.02 -6.96 23.63
N ARG A 7 4.57 -8.13 23.93
CA ARG A 7 5.13 -8.49 25.23
C ARG A 7 6.65 -8.47 25.11
N GLN A 8 7.30 -7.52 25.77
CA GLN A 8 8.76 -7.49 25.86
C GLN A 8 9.17 -8.03 27.23
N THR A 9 10.10 -8.97 27.24
CA THR A 9 10.74 -9.44 28.47
C THR A 9 12.17 -8.91 28.41
N ASP A 10 12.54 -8.09 29.40
CA ASP A 10 13.89 -7.56 29.52
C ASP A 10 14.85 -8.65 30.04
N ILE A 11 16.15 -8.43 29.93
CA ILE A 11 17.20 -9.39 30.34
C ILE A 11 17.14 -9.68 31.84
N ASP A 12 16.59 -8.74 32.64
CA ASP A 12 16.36 -8.88 34.08
C ASP A 12 15.05 -9.60 34.45
N GLY A 13 14.27 -10.06 33.47
CA GLY A 13 13.00 -10.76 33.67
C GLY A 13 11.77 -9.84 33.80
N THR A 14 11.94 -8.52 33.80
CA THR A 14 10.83 -7.58 33.84
C THR A 14 10.01 -7.65 32.55
N THR A 15 8.70 -7.86 32.68
CA THR A 15 7.81 -7.90 31.52
C THR A 15 7.10 -6.56 31.35
N SER A 16 7.27 -5.92 30.19
CA SER A 16 6.50 -4.73 29.80
C SER A 16 5.57 -5.05 28.64
N TYR A 17 4.35 -4.53 28.70
CA TYR A 17 3.36 -4.66 27.63
C TYR A 17 3.26 -3.36 26.86
N SER A 18 3.25 -3.43 25.53
CA SER A 18 2.88 -2.27 24.74
C SER A 18 1.39 -1.92 24.96
N PRO A 19 1.00 -0.66 24.72
CA PRO A 19 -0.42 -0.31 24.59
C PRO A 19 -1.12 -1.21 23.58
N VAL A 20 -2.38 -1.58 23.85
CA VAL A 20 -3.20 -2.35 22.93
C VAL A 20 -3.55 -1.47 21.73
N ARG A 21 -3.17 -1.91 20.53
CA ARG A 21 -3.52 -1.24 19.27
C ARG A 21 -4.67 -2.00 18.62
N SER A 22 -5.73 -1.28 18.26
CA SER A 22 -6.84 -1.82 17.49
C SER A 22 -6.57 -1.62 16.00
N VAL A 23 -6.71 -2.70 15.23
CA VAL A 23 -6.72 -2.66 13.77
C VAL A 23 -8.13 -3.01 13.31
N LYS A 24 -8.73 -2.08 12.58
CA LYS A 24 -9.92 -2.36 11.80
C LYS A 24 -9.45 -2.85 10.43
N LEU A 25 -9.46 -4.16 10.24
CA LEU A 25 -9.41 -4.75 8.90
C LEU A 25 -10.76 -4.41 8.25
N SER A 26 -10.84 -3.25 7.58
CA SER A 26 -11.95 -2.99 6.68
C SER A 26 -11.85 -4.02 5.57
N SER A 27 -12.82 -4.92 5.51
CA SER A 27 -12.98 -5.91 4.45
C SER A 27 -13.38 -5.21 3.16
N THR A 28 -12.47 -4.44 2.58
CA THR A 28 -12.56 -3.94 1.21
C THR A 28 -11.63 -4.82 0.36
N VAL A 29 -11.87 -6.13 0.43
CA VAL A 29 -11.29 -7.08 -0.52
C VAL A 29 -11.74 -6.61 -1.90
N GLY A 30 -10.80 -6.21 -2.76
CA GLY A 30 -11.08 -5.67 -4.10
C GLY A 30 -11.22 -4.14 -4.21
N ALA A 31 -10.94 -3.36 -3.16
CA ALA A 31 -10.89 -1.89 -3.29
C ALA A 31 -9.70 -1.39 -4.12
N MET A 32 -8.62 -2.15 -4.14
CA MET A 32 -7.41 -1.86 -4.89
C MET A 32 -6.83 -3.16 -5.41
N GLU A 33 -6.46 -3.15 -6.69
CA GLU A 33 -5.77 -4.21 -7.39
C GLU A 33 -4.52 -3.66 -8.06
N VAL A 34 -3.45 -4.45 -8.06
CA VAL A 34 -2.17 -4.13 -8.68
C VAL A 34 -1.73 -5.31 -9.53
N TYR A 35 -1.54 -5.06 -10.82
CA TYR A 35 -1.26 -6.10 -11.81
C TYR A 35 -0.30 -5.58 -12.92
N PRO A 36 0.40 -6.47 -13.63
CA PRO A 36 1.25 -6.07 -14.76
C PRO A 36 0.43 -5.40 -15.89
N GLY A 37 0.96 -4.34 -16.48
CA GLY A 37 0.41 -3.65 -17.64
C GLY A 37 0.71 -4.37 -18.96
N HIS A 38 0.55 -3.64 -20.07
CA HIS A 38 0.77 -4.22 -21.41
C HIS A 38 2.26 -4.36 -21.75
N SER A 39 3.11 -3.49 -21.19
CA SER A 39 4.55 -3.66 -21.25
C SER A 39 5.04 -4.43 -20.01
N ALA A 40 6.07 -5.25 -20.17
CA ALA A 40 6.56 -6.15 -19.13
C ALA A 40 7.02 -5.46 -17.82
N GLN A 41 7.17 -4.13 -17.83
CA GLN A 41 7.67 -3.36 -16.69
C GLN A 41 6.76 -2.20 -16.25
N GLU A 42 5.63 -2.03 -16.92
CA GLU A 42 4.54 -1.18 -16.48
C GLU A 42 3.66 -1.99 -15.52
N TRP A 43 3.25 -1.37 -14.41
CA TRP A 43 2.29 -1.94 -13.48
C TRP A 43 1.10 -1.02 -13.37
N VAL A 44 -0.09 -1.58 -13.32
CA VAL A 44 -1.32 -0.82 -13.20
C VAL A 44 -1.87 -0.98 -11.79
N VAL A 45 -2.20 0.13 -11.16
CA VAL A 45 -3.01 0.18 -9.95
C VAL A 45 -4.42 0.56 -10.35
N SER A 46 -5.40 -0.27 -10.00
CA SER A 46 -6.81 -0.01 -10.22
C SER A 46 -7.56 -0.02 -8.90
N SER A 47 -8.40 0.98 -8.69
CA SER A 47 -9.20 1.12 -7.48
C SER A 47 -10.67 1.26 -7.86
N THR A 48 -11.52 0.53 -7.14
CA THR A 48 -13.00 0.60 -7.26
C THR A 48 -13.62 1.58 -6.27
N LEU A 49 -12.78 2.30 -5.51
CA LEU A 49 -13.24 3.28 -4.53
C LEU A 49 -13.94 4.48 -5.19
N PRO A 50 -14.94 5.09 -4.51
CA PRO A 50 -15.59 6.31 -4.94
C PRO A 50 -14.60 7.44 -5.27
N ALA A 51 -14.90 8.21 -6.33
CA ALA A 51 -14.05 9.29 -6.82
C ALA A 51 -13.75 10.35 -5.75
N GLU A 52 -14.67 10.59 -4.82
CA GLU A 52 -14.52 11.56 -3.73
C GLU A 52 -13.41 11.16 -2.75
N LEU A 53 -13.15 9.85 -2.60
CA LEU A 53 -12.05 9.33 -1.78
C LEU A 53 -10.70 9.44 -2.50
N LEU A 54 -10.73 9.46 -3.84
CA LEU A 54 -9.56 9.45 -4.72
C LEU A 54 -9.18 10.85 -5.23
N ALA A 55 -10.10 11.81 -5.23
CA ALA A 55 -9.88 13.19 -5.66
C ALA A 55 -9.19 14.05 -4.58
N SER A 56 -8.95 13.49 -3.40
CA SER A 56 -8.20 14.17 -2.35
C SER A 56 -6.74 14.39 -2.79
N LYS A 57 -6.15 15.54 -2.46
CA LYS A 57 -4.69 15.74 -2.57
C LYS A 57 -3.86 14.68 -1.83
N ALA A 58 -4.48 13.98 -0.88
CA ALA A 58 -3.86 12.86 -0.16
C ALA A 58 -3.86 11.54 -0.94
N ALA A 59 -4.59 11.47 -2.06
CA ALA A 59 -4.61 10.29 -2.91
C ALA A 59 -3.30 10.19 -3.69
N ALA A 60 -2.37 9.44 -3.10
CA ALA A 60 -1.06 9.21 -3.65
C ALA A 60 -0.76 7.72 -3.65
N VAL A 61 -0.27 7.23 -4.79
CA VAL A 61 0.29 5.89 -4.90
C VAL A 61 1.76 5.94 -4.50
N GLN A 62 2.15 5.03 -3.61
CA GLN A 62 3.51 4.90 -3.11
C GLN A 62 3.99 3.47 -3.29
N VAL A 63 5.26 3.30 -3.62
CA VAL A 63 5.90 1.98 -3.72
C VAL A 63 6.96 1.86 -2.63
N PHE A 64 6.93 0.76 -1.90
CA PHE A 64 7.89 0.42 -0.86
C PHE A 64 8.59 -0.88 -1.21
N ASP A 65 9.88 -0.98 -0.91
CA ASP A 65 10.57 -2.26 -0.94
C ASP A 65 10.24 -3.12 0.29
N ALA A 66 10.78 -4.34 0.33
CA ALA A 66 10.58 -5.27 1.45
C ALA A 66 11.11 -4.76 2.81
N LEU A 67 11.99 -3.76 2.81
CA LEU A 67 12.51 -3.12 4.02
C LEU A 67 11.67 -1.90 4.45
N GLY A 68 10.62 -1.57 3.69
CA GLY A 68 9.76 -0.42 3.94
C GLY A 68 10.33 0.91 3.47
N ARG A 69 11.36 0.91 2.62
CA ARG A 69 11.93 2.14 2.02
C ARG A 69 11.10 2.57 0.83
N VAL A 70 10.69 3.85 0.81
CA VAL A 70 9.97 4.45 -0.33
C VAL A 70 10.86 4.43 -1.57
N GLN A 71 10.37 3.83 -2.64
CA GLN A 71 11.00 3.84 -3.95
C GLN A 71 10.45 5.01 -4.77
N LYS A 72 11.34 5.74 -5.42
CA LYS A 72 10.94 6.79 -6.35
C LYS A 72 10.50 6.11 -7.65
N VAL A 73 9.19 6.12 -7.88
CA VAL A 73 8.54 5.53 -9.05
C VAL A 73 7.80 6.63 -9.79
N GLU A 74 7.96 6.68 -11.10
CA GLU A 74 7.15 7.55 -11.94
C GLU A 74 5.76 6.94 -12.04
N GLY A 75 4.77 7.69 -11.56
CA GLY A 75 3.38 7.29 -11.59
C GLY A 75 2.55 8.34 -12.29
N THR A 76 1.73 7.93 -13.25
CA THR A 76 0.77 8.81 -13.92
C THR A 76 -0.64 8.35 -13.58
N ALA A 77 -1.49 9.30 -13.19
CA ALA A 77 -2.92 9.05 -13.13
C ALA A 77 -3.45 8.96 -14.56
N ASP A 78 -4.35 8.01 -14.81
CA ASP A 78 -5.05 7.94 -16.08
C ASP A 78 -6.21 8.94 -16.08
N ASP A 79 -6.04 10.05 -16.79
CA ASP A 79 -7.06 11.10 -16.89
C ASP A 79 -8.37 10.59 -17.53
N SER A 80 -8.33 9.47 -18.27
CA SER A 80 -9.50 8.86 -18.88
C SER A 80 -10.28 7.92 -17.94
N ALA A 81 -9.66 7.50 -16.84
CA ALA A 81 -10.22 6.54 -15.89
C ALA A 81 -9.85 6.87 -14.44
N THR A 82 -10.77 7.52 -13.72
CA THR A 82 -10.62 7.80 -12.30
C THR A 82 -10.32 6.52 -11.51
N GLY A 83 -9.29 6.57 -10.66
CA GLY A 83 -8.88 5.42 -9.85
C GLY A 83 -7.98 4.43 -10.56
N ARG A 84 -7.39 4.82 -11.70
CA ARG A 84 -6.36 4.06 -12.39
C ARG A 84 -5.06 4.85 -12.43
N TRP A 85 -3.95 4.19 -12.11
CA TRP A 85 -2.61 4.74 -12.20
C TRP A 85 -1.68 3.75 -12.90
N ALA A 86 -0.83 4.25 -13.79
CA ALA A 86 0.29 3.49 -14.33
C ALA A 86 1.54 3.79 -13.50
N LEU A 87 2.27 2.75 -13.12
CA LEU A 87 3.52 2.81 -12.37
C LEU A 87 4.63 2.23 -13.23
N ASP A 88 5.68 3.02 -13.42
CA ASP A 88 6.88 2.54 -14.09
C ASP A 88 7.88 1.98 -13.08
N LEU A 89 7.94 0.64 -12.99
CA LEU A 89 8.84 -0.05 -12.08
C LEU A 89 10.14 -0.49 -12.76
N HIS A 90 10.42 -0.11 -14.02
CA HIS A 90 11.53 -0.67 -14.81
C HIS A 90 12.90 -0.59 -14.11
N THR A 91 13.18 0.54 -13.45
CA THR A 91 14.45 0.83 -12.76
C THR A 91 14.64 0.02 -11.47
N LEU A 92 13.58 -0.57 -10.93
CA LEU A 92 13.65 -1.32 -9.67
C LEU A 92 14.17 -2.75 -9.91
N PRO A 93 15.02 -3.31 -9.02
CA PRO A 93 15.42 -4.71 -9.11
C PRO A 93 14.23 -5.69 -9.01
N ALA A 94 14.45 -6.94 -9.41
CA ALA A 94 13.48 -8.02 -9.14
C ALA A 94 13.35 -8.23 -7.62
N GLY A 95 12.13 -8.45 -7.14
CA GLY A 95 11.90 -8.54 -5.70
C GLY A 95 10.46 -8.29 -5.28
N ILE A 96 10.27 -8.26 -3.96
CA ILE A 96 8.95 -8.01 -3.34
C ILE A 96 8.80 -6.52 -3.07
N TYR A 97 7.65 -5.99 -3.50
CA TYR A 97 7.27 -4.61 -3.28
C TYR A 97 5.88 -4.52 -2.67
N ILE A 98 5.64 -3.46 -1.90
CA ILE A 98 4.33 -3.10 -1.38
C ILE A 98 3.90 -1.82 -2.08
N VAL A 99 2.83 -1.89 -2.85
CA VAL A 99 2.17 -0.72 -3.43
C VAL A 99 1.09 -0.28 -2.47
N ARG A 100 1.07 1.01 -2.14
CA ARG A 100 0.12 1.61 -1.21
C ARG A 100 -0.62 2.75 -1.89
N LEU A 101 -1.94 2.72 -1.81
CA LEU A 101 -2.82 3.84 -2.15
C LEU A 101 -3.27 4.50 -0.85
N LEU A 102 -2.88 5.75 -0.67
CA LEU A 102 -3.43 6.60 0.38
C LEU A 102 -4.75 7.19 -0.13
N THR A 103 -5.76 7.33 0.74
CA THR A 103 -7.03 8.00 0.44
C THR A 103 -7.44 8.86 1.63
N SER A 104 -8.52 9.64 1.49
CA SER A 104 -9.07 10.40 2.63
C SER A 104 -9.62 9.53 3.75
N SER A 105 -9.95 8.27 3.48
CA SER A 105 -10.55 7.32 4.44
C SER A 105 -9.58 6.29 5.00
N GLY A 106 -8.36 6.17 4.45
CA GLY A 106 -7.38 5.22 4.93
C GLY A 106 -6.26 4.92 3.93
N ALA A 107 -5.59 3.79 4.13
CA ALA A 107 -4.54 3.30 3.25
C ALA A 107 -4.86 1.87 2.81
N TYR A 108 -4.78 1.63 1.50
CA TYR A 108 -4.87 0.31 0.90
C TYR A 108 -3.47 -0.13 0.49
N SER A 109 -3.14 -1.40 0.66
CA SER A 109 -1.81 -1.90 0.31
C SER A 109 -1.90 -3.28 -0.31
N GLN A 110 -1.11 -3.50 -1.36
CA GLN A 110 -1.00 -4.78 -2.05
C GLN A 110 0.46 -5.13 -2.22
N ARG A 111 0.78 -6.39 -1.93
CA ARG A 111 2.10 -6.96 -2.17
C ARG A 111 2.17 -7.47 -3.60
N ILE A 112 3.22 -7.11 -4.32
CA ILE A 112 3.55 -7.61 -5.65
C ILE A 112 4.94 -8.25 -5.66
N ALA A 113 5.19 -9.08 -6.65
CA ALA A 113 6.52 -9.58 -6.98
C ALA A 113 6.85 -9.13 -8.41
N LYS A 114 7.93 -8.36 -8.57
CA LYS A 114 8.47 -7.96 -9.87
C LYS A 114 9.47 -9.01 -10.35
#